data_AF-A0A833PBW2-F1
#
_entry.id   AF-A0A833PBW2-F1
#
_cell.length_a   1.000
_cell.length_b   1.000
_cell.length_c   1.000
_cell.angle_alpha   90.00
_cell.angle_beta   90.00
_cell.angle_gamma   90.00
#
_symmetry.space_group_name_H-M   'P 1'
#
loop_
_entity.id
_entity.type
_entity.pdbx_description
1 polymer ?
#
loop_
_entity_poly.entity_id
_entity_poly.type
_entity_poly.pdbx_seq_one_letter_code
_entity_poly.pdbx_strand_id
1 'polypeptide(L)'
;MATHDFLFSYTVSPKNPAYKNDADDIRRKIANIKVPSWIKYTDVETVFSGEFELTGFDSAKRTQAEEKVKNTINQILVENKCVSKVKVIVVLLVDQLGKPTHFTI
;
A
#
# COMPACT_ATOMS: atom_id res chain seq x y z
N MET A 1 -8.82 5.96 20.25
CA MET A 1 -8.39 5.10 19.12
C MET A 1 -9.61 4.37 18.63
N ALA A 2 -9.75 4.22 17.31
CA ALA A 2 -10.76 3.38 16.70
C ALA A 2 -10.07 2.44 15.71
N THR A 3 -10.49 1.18 15.73
CA THR A 3 -10.06 0.17 14.76
C THR A 3 -10.97 0.26 13.55
N HIS A 4 -10.38 0.33 12.36
CA HIS A 4 -11.10 0.36 11.10
C HIS A 4 -10.57 -0.73 10.19
N ASP A 5 -11.47 -1.49 9.59
CA ASP A 5 -11.12 -2.38 8.49
C ASP A 5 -10.64 -1.56 7.28
N PHE A 6 -9.69 -2.11 6.53
CA PHE A 6 -9.25 -1.53 5.28
C PHE A 6 -9.18 -2.57 4.17
N LEU A 7 -9.25 -2.07 2.95
CA LEU A 7 -8.89 -2.80 1.73
C LEU A 7 -8.03 -1.87 0.89
N PHE A 8 -6.87 -2.34 0.42
CA PHE A 8 -6.16 -1.65 -0.64
C PHE A 8 -5.79 -2.58 -1.78
N SER A 9 -5.82 -2.00 -2.98
CA SER A 9 -5.25 -2.58 -4.18
C SER A 9 -4.08 -1.74 -4.64
N TYR A 10 -3.06 -2.36 -5.22
CA TYR A 10 -1.91 -1.64 -5.76
C TYR A 10 -1.58 -2.03 -7.19
N THR A 11 -0.77 -1.21 -7.85
CA THR A 11 -0.14 -1.51 -9.13
C THR A 11 1.28 -0.99 -9.11
N VAL A 12 2.22 -1.84 -9.50
CA VAL A 12 3.63 -1.47 -9.64
C VAL A 12 3.94 -1.26 -11.11
N SER A 13 4.46 -0.09 -11.45
CA SER A 13 4.88 0.27 -12.81
C SER A 13 6.31 0.77 -12.81
N PRO A 14 7.10 0.41 -13.83
CA PRO A 14 8.43 0.98 -13.99
C PRO A 14 8.32 2.45 -14.44
N LYS A 15 9.21 3.32 -13.95
CA LYS A 15 9.32 4.73 -14.40
C LYS A 15 9.95 4.83 -15.79
N ASN A 16 10.72 3.83 -16.19
CA ASN A 16 11.30 3.69 -17.52
C ASN A 16 11.20 2.20 -17.94
N PRO A 17 10.86 1.86 -19.20
CA PRO A 17 10.80 0.47 -19.67
C PRO A 17 12.00 -0.41 -19.31
N ALA A 18 13.21 0.17 -19.20
CA ALA A 18 14.41 -0.53 -18.77
C ALA A 18 14.32 -1.15 -17.35
N TYR A 19 13.46 -0.59 -16.49
CA TYR A 19 13.23 -1.05 -15.10
C TYR A 19 12.06 -2.03 -14.96
N LYS A 20 11.61 -2.66 -16.05
CA LYS A 20 10.51 -3.64 -16.01
C LYS A 20 10.79 -4.76 -15.00
N ASN A 21 12.02 -5.29 -15.01
CA ASN A 21 12.41 -6.36 -14.09
C ASN A 21 12.41 -5.89 -12.62
N ASP A 22 12.84 -4.66 -12.34
CA ASP A 22 12.74 -4.08 -11.00
C ASP A 22 11.27 -3.94 -10.56
N ALA A 23 10.37 -3.52 -11.47
CA ALA A 23 8.94 -3.41 -11.16
C ALA A 23 8.29 -4.77 -10.87
N ASP A 24 8.63 -5.81 -11.63
CA ASP A 24 8.14 -7.17 -11.40
C ASP A 24 8.67 -7.76 -10.09
N ASP A 25 9.93 -7.47 -9.75
CA ASP A 25 10.52 -7.88 -8.48
C ASP A 25 9.87 -7.18 -7.28
N ILE A 26 9.64 -5.87 -7.37
CA ILE A 26 8.93 -5.11 -6.34
C ILE A 26 7.49 -5.59 -6.20
N ARG A 27 6.80 -5.93 -7.29
CA ARG A 27 5.43 -6.50 -7.22
C ARG A 27 5.41 -7.79 -6.39
N ARG A 28 6.36 -8.70 -6.62
CA ARG A 28 6.51 -9.94 -5.84
C ARG A 28 6.86 -9.67 -4.38
N LYS A 29 7.71 -8.68 -4.10
CA LYS A 29 8.09 -8.33 -2.72
C LYS A 29 6.94 -7.72 -1.95
N ILE A 30 6.16 -6.82 -2.57
CA ILE A 30 4.94 -6.27 -1.96
C ILE A 30 3.93 -7.38 -1.69
N ALA A 31 3.74 -8.33 -2.61
CA ALA A 31 2.81 -9.46 -2.41
C ALA A 31 3.17 -10.35 -1.20
N ASN A 32 4.44 -10.33 -0.77
CA ASN A 32 4.95 -11.12 0.35
C ASN A 32 5.11 -10.32 1.66
N ILE A 33 4.60 -9.09 1.73
CA ILE A 33 4.63 -8.28 2.96
C ILE A 33 3.99 -9.05 4.12
N LYS A 34 4.68 -9.02 5.27
CA LYS A 34 4.18 -9.52 6.55
C LYS A 34 4.08 -8.37 7.53
N VAL A 35 2.92 -7.72 7.55
CA VAL A 35 2.56 -6.74 8.57
C VAL A 35 1.51 -7.39 9.47
N PRO A 36 1.66 -7.31 10.82
CA PRO A 36 0.62 -7.78 11.73
C PRO A 36 -0.75 -7.19 11.37
N SER A 37 -1.79 -8.00 11.43
CA SER A 37 -3.18 -7.64 11.05
C SER A 37 -3.41 -7.38 9.57
N TRP A 38 -2.41 -7.49 8.68
CA TRP A 38 -2.62 -7.41 7.24
C TRP A 38 -2.75 -8.80 6.63
N ILE A 39 -3.78 -8.97 5.81
CA ILE A 39 -4.13 -10.20 5.13
C ILE A 39 -3.97 -9.97 3.63
N LYS A 40 -3.07 -10.74 3.02
CA LYS A 40 -2.95 -10.83 1.56
C LYS A 40 -4.00 -11.82 1.06
N TYR A 41 -4.87 -11.40 0.14
CA TYR A 41 -5.72 -12.35 -0.59
C TYR A 41 -4.87 -13.15 -1.57
N THR A 42 -4.88 -14.48 -1.45
CA THR A 42 -4.08 -15.38 -2.29
C THR A 42 -4.55 -15.40 -3.72
N ASP A 43 -5.86 -15.27 -3.93
CA ASP A 43 -6.49 -15.39 -5.26
C ASP A 43 -6.50 -14.06 -6.03
N VAL A 44 -6.07 -12.97 -5.39
CA VAL A 44 -6.04 -11.63 -6.00
C VAL A 44 -4.66 -11.02 -5.80
N GLU A 45 -3.82 -11.02 -6.84
CA GLU A 45 -2.39 -10.72 -6.75
C GLU A 45 -2.05 -9.41 -6.02
N THR A 46 -2.85 -8.36 -6.19
CA THR A 46 -2.49 -7.01 -5.73
C THR A 46 -3.36 -6.44 -4.62
N VAL A 47 -4.10 -7.29 -3.90
CA VAL A 47 -5.04 -6.83 -2.85
C VAL A 47 -4.63 -7.29 -1.45
N PHE A 48 -4.75 -6.36 -0.50
CA PHE A 48 -4.61 -6.58 0.93
C PHE A 48 -5.84 -6.04 1.67
N SER A 49 -6.22 -6.70 2.76
CA SER A 49 -7.11 -6.14 3.78
C SER A 49 -6.48 -6.24 5.15
N GLY A 50 -7.16 -5.71 6.15
CA GLY A 50 -6.72 -5.82 7.54
C GLY A 50 -7.35 -4.73 8.36
N GLU A 51 -6.71 -4.44 9.48
CA GLU A 51 -7.17 -3.43 10.43
C GLU A 51 -6.14 -2.33 10.61
N PHE A 52 -6.62 -1.09 10.74
CA PHE A 52 -5.85 0.05 11.22
C PHE A 52 -6.40 0.57 12.52
N GLU A 53 -5.51 0.75 13.50
CA GLU A 53 -5.78 1.61 14.64
C GLU A 53 -5.50 3.07 14.25
N LEU A 54 -6.55 3.90 14.26
CA LEU A 54 -6.51 5.30 13.84
C LEU A 54 -7.04 6.23 14.94
N THR A 55 -6.60 7.48 14.92
CA THR A 55 -6.96 8.49 15.92
C THR A 55 -7.31 9.83 15.31
N GLY A 56 -8.08 10.65 16.04
CA GLY A 56 -8.49 11.99 15.60
C GLY A 56 -9.77 11.99 14.76
N PHE A 57 -10.01 13.10 14.06
CA PHE A 57 -11.13 13.28 13.14
C PHE A 57 -10.95 12.46 11.85
N ASP A 58 -12.02 12.24 11.10
CA ASP A 58 -12.00 11.37 9.91
C ASP A 58 -10.95 11.78 8.86
N SER A 59 -10.72 13.08 8.65
CA SER A 59 -9.66 13.55 7.76
C SER A 59 -8.26 13.13 8.24
N ALA A 60 -7.97 13.27 9.53
CA ALA A 60 -6.71 12.85 10.13
C ALA A 60 -6.53 11.33 10.09
N LYS A 61 -7.61 10.57 10.32
CA LYS A 61 -7.60 9.11 10.22
C LYS A 61 -7.29 8.65 8.79
N ARG A 62 -7.89 9.28 7.78
CA ARG A 62 -7.60 9.00 6.35
C ARG A 62 -6.13 9.25 6.02
N THR A 63 -5.56 10.37 6.48
CA THR A 63 -4.14 10.67 6.30
C THR A 63 -3.25 9.63 6.99
N GLN A 64 -3.55 9.26 8.23
CA GLN A 64 -2.80 8.22 8.96
C GLN A 64 -2.84 6.86 8.25
N ALA A 65 -4.00 6.46 7.71
CA ALA A 65 -4.12 5.21 6.97
C ALA A 65 -3.28 5.22 5.67
N GLU A 66 -3.33 6.33 4.92
CA GLU A 66 -2.49 6.54 3.75
C GLU A 66 -1.00 6.49 4.11
N GLU A 67 -0.58 7.19 5.16
CA GLU A 67 0.82 7.20 5.62
C GLU A 67 1.30 5.81 6.05
N LYS A 68 0.47 5.02 6.76
CA LYS A 68 0.81 3.64 7.12
C LYS A 68 1.12 2.81 5.88
N VAL A 69 0.24 2.83 4.86
CA VAL A 69 0.47 2.08 3.61
C VAL A 69 1.68 2.60 2.85
N LYS A 70 1.81 3.93 2.74
CA LYS A 70 2.96 4.59 2.10
C LYS A 70 4.28 4.17 2.72
N ASN A 71 4.38 4.24 4.04
CA ASN A 71 5.60 3.93 4.77
C ASN A 71 6.01 2.46 4.60
N THR A 72 5.05 1.53 4.70
CA THR A 72 5.31 0.10 4.50
C THR A 72 5.85 -0.19 3.10
N ILE A 73 5.20 0.32 2.05
CA ILE A 73 5.65 0.07 0.67
C ILE A 73 6.96 0.81 0.38
N ASN A 74 7.10 2.06 0.84
CA ASN A 74 8.31 2.85 0.63
C ASN A 74 9.55 2.20 1.28
N GLN A 75 9.40 1.57 2.45
CA GLN A 75 10.48 0.82 3.08
C GLN A 75 11.03 -0.27 2.13
N ILE A 76 10.14 -1.02 1.47
CA ILE A 76 10.54 -2.03 0.47
C ILE A 76 11.26 -1.38 -0.70
N LEU A 77 10.77 -0.23 -1.20
CA LEU A 77 11.44 0.47 -2.30
C LEU A 77 12.85 0.92 -1.90
N VAL A 78 13.05 1.40 -0.67
CA VAL A 78 14.34 1.85 -0.15
C VAL A 78 15.30 0.67 0.02
N GLU A 79 14.87 -0.40 0.68
CA GLU A 79 15.68 -1.61 0.90
C GLU A 79 16.17 -2.22 -0.42
N ASN A 80 15.37 -2.08 -1.48
CA ASN A 80 15.66 -2.62 -2.81
C ASN A 80 16.25 -1.58 -3.78
N LYS A 81 16.58 -0.37 -3.32
CA LYS A 81 17.13 0.73 -4.14
C LYS A 81 16.28 1.02 -5.40
N CYS A 82 14.96 0.92 -5.27
CA CYS A 82 14.00 1.03 -6.38
C CYS A 82 13.18 2.33 -6.37
N VAL A 83 13.33 3.19 -5.36
CA VAL A 83 12.58 4.47 -5.23
C VAL A 83 12.61 5.30 -6.52
N SER A 84 13.77 5.42 -7.18
CA SER A 84 13.92 6.17 -8.44
C SER A 84 13.52 5.39 -9.69
N LYS A 85 13.29 4.08 -9.59
CA LYS A 85 13.07 3.17 -10.73
C LYS A 85 11.62 2.80 -10.95
N VAL A 86 10.84 2.70 -9.88
CA VAL A 86 9.45 2.23 -9.92
C VAL A 86 8.51 3.27 -9.31
N LYS A 87 7.24 3.19 -9.69
CA LYS A 87 6.13 3.90 -9.05
C LYS A 87 5.11 2.87 -8.58
N VAL A 88 4.56 3.06 -7.38
CA VAL A 88 3.47 2.22 -6.86
C VAL A 88 2.23 3.07 -6.71
N ILE A 89 1.17 2.69 -7.42
CA ILE A 89 -0.14 3.35 -7.36
C ILE A 89 -1.01 2.52 -6.43
N VAL A 90 -1.64 3.15 -5.45
CA VAL A 90 -2.49 2.49 -4.46
C VAL A 90 -3.88 3.11 -4.47
N VAL A 91 -4.90 2.28 -4.38
CA VAL A 91 -6.28 2.67 -4.05
C VAL A 91 -6.62 2.04 -2.71
N LEU A 92 -6.96 2.87 -1.73
CA LEU A 92 -7.23 2.48 -0.35
C LEU A 92 -8.67 2.85 0.03
N LEU A 93 -9.42 1.87 0.53
CA LEU A 93 -10.69 2.05 1.20
C LEU A 93 -10.49 1.75 2.69
N VAL A 94 -10.97 2.64 3.54
CA VAL A 94 -11.02 2.43 4.99
C VAL A 94 -12.47 2.50 5.41
N ASP A 95 -12.93 1.48 6.11
CA ASP A 95 -14.33 1.35 6.51
C ASP A 95 -14.77 2.56 7.36
N GLN A 96 -15.98 3.04 7.08
CA GLN A 96 -16.60 4.22 7.71
C GLN A 96 -15.86 5.55 7.55
N LEU A 97 -14.78 5.63 6.77
CA LEU A 97 -14.05 6.89 6.52
C LEU A 97 -14.35 7.53 5.16
N GLY A 98 -15.40 7.06 4.47
CA GLY A 98 -15.91 7.65 3.24
C GLY A 98 -15.32 7.05 1.96
N LYS A 99 -15.19 7.87 0.90
CA LYS A 99 -14.74 7.41 -0.43
C LYS A 99 -13.29 6.91 -0.41
N PRO A 100 -12.93 5.94 -1.27
CA PRO A 100 -11.54 5.49 -1.44
C PRO A 100 -10.58 6.67 -1.73
N THR A 101 -9.37 6.58 -1.20
CA THR A 101 -8.26 7.46 -1.58
C THR A 101 -7.37 6.79 -2.62
N HIS A 102 -6.78 7.60 -3.49
CA HIS A 102 -5.78 7.17 -4.45
C HIS A 102 -4.49 7.96 -4.21
N PHE A 103 -3.35 7.27 -4.19
CA PHE A 103 -2.05 7.93 -4.03
C PHE A 103 -0.94 7.16 -4.73
N THR A 104 0.17 7.85 -4.98
CA THR A 104 1.37 7.28 -5.59
C THR A 104 2.53 7.33 -4.59
N ILE A 105 3.36 6.29 -4.63
CA ILE A 105 4.61 6.12 -3.90
C ILE A 105 5.75 6.06 -4.91
#